data_AF-T1AVW9-F1
#
_entry.id   AF-T1AVW9-F1
#
_cell.length_a   1.000
_cell.length_b   1.000
_cell.length_c   1.000
_cell.angle_alpha   90.00
_cell.angle_beta   90.00
_cell.angle_gamma   90.00
#
_symmetry.space_group_name_H-M   'P 1'
#
loop_
_entity.id
_entity.type
_entity.pdbx_description
1 polymer ?
#
loop_
_entity_poly.entity_id
_entity_poly.type
_entity_poly.pdbx_seq_one_letter_code
_entity_poly.pdbx_strand_id
1 'polypeptide(L)'
;MTDSGAFQQHAYGSVEITPEQSLGFQEAIGSDIATVLDVFTEPEAPWDTAAEGLELTLERARHARAGRRGLLAVPVQGGAHADLRARSATAASEIGDVLAVGGVVPLLEQYRLVELVQAVAAARPYLGPRPR
;
A
#
# COMPACT_ATOMS: atom_id res chain seq x y z
N MET A 1 1.34 9.55 -12.27
CA MET A 1 1.29 8.45 -11.28
C MET A 1 1.04 7.16 -12.02
N THR A 2 1.76 6.11 -11.64
CA THR A 2 1.62 4.74 -12.17
C THR A 2 1.25 3.79 -11.03
N ASP A 3 0.50 2.74 -11.33
CA ASP A 3 0.27 1.66 -10.38
C ASP A 3 1.40 0.62 -10.46
N SER A 4 1.62 -0.12 -9.39
CA SER A 4 2.70 -1.09 -9.27
C SER A 4 2.39 -2.41 -9.96
N GLY A 5 1.11 -2.74 -10.17
CA GLY A 5 0.65 -4.02 -10.71
C GLY A 5 0.15 -5.01 -9.65
N ALA A 6 0.22 -4.67 -8.35
CA ALA A 6 -0.12 -5.57 -7.24
C ALA A 6 -1.54 -6.15 -7.35
N PHE A 7 -2.52 -5.34 -7.75
CA PHE A 7 -3.89 -5.80 -7.93
C PHE A 7 -4.03 -6.78 -9.10
N GLN A 8 -3.31 -6.57 -10.20
CA GLN A 8 -3.31 -7.49 -11.35
C GLN A 8 -2.63 -8.83 -10.98
N GLN A 9 -1.58 -8.80 -10.15
CA GLN A 9 -0.98 -10.04 -9.63
C GLN A 9 -2.01 -10.83 -8.81
N HIS A 10 -2.73 -10.14 -7.93
CA HIS A 10 -3.78 -10.76 -7.12
C HIS A 10 -4.96 -11.28 -7.95
N ALA A 11 -5.52 -10.46 -8.86
CA ALA A 11 -6.72 -10.77 -9.62
C ALA A 11 -6.50 -11.84 -10.70
N TYR A 12 -5.31 -11.90 -11.31
CA TYR A 12 -5.04 -12.78 -12.45
C TYR A 12 -4.11 -13.95 -12.14
N GLY A 13 -3.37 -13.92 -11.02
CA GLY A 13 -2.49 -14.99 -10.55
C GLY A 13 -1.31 -15.38 -11.47
N SER A 14 -1.26 -14.85 -12.69
CA SER A 14 -0.29 -15.19 -13.75
C SER A 14 0.70 -14.07 -14.06
N VAL A 15 0.59 -12.94 -13.35
CA VAL A 15 1.44 -11.77 -13.54
C VAL A 15 2.54 -11.81 -12.48
N GLU A 16 3.70 -12.37 -12.82
CA GLU A 16 4.89 -12.35 -11.97
C GLU A 16 5.78 -11.17 -12.33
N ILE A 17 5.72 -10.11 -11.54
CA ILE A 17 6.65 -8.98 -11.60
C ILE A 17 7.32 -8.85 -10.22
N THR A 18 8.60 -8.53 -10.20
CA THR A 18 9.30 -8.23 -8.95
C THR A 18 9.20 -6.74 -8.61
N PRO A 19 9.42 -6.34 -7.34
CA PRO A 19 9.46 -4.94 -6.95
C PRO A 19 10.47 -4.11 -7.77
N GLU A 20 11.63 -4.69 -8.07
CA GLU A 20 12.71 -4.03 -8.82
C GLU A 20 12.32 -3.83 -10.29
N GLN A 21 11.68 -4.83 -10.91
CA GLN A 21 11.15 -4.71 -12.26
C GLN A 21 10.06 -3.64 -12.34
N SER A 22 9.12 -3.63 -11.38
CA SER A 22 8.06 -2.63 -11.30
C SER A 22 8.62 -1.22 -11.19
N LEU A 23 9.51 -0.98 -10.23
CA LEU A 23 10.09 0.35 -9.99
C LEU A 23 10.98 0.80 -11.14
N GLY A 24 11.85 -0.09 -11.65
CA GLY A 24 12.73 0.21 -12.77
C GLY A 24 11.96 0.56 -14.04
N PHE A 25 10.84 -0.12 -14.31
CA PHE A 25 9.98 0.23 -15.43
C PHE A 25 9.30 1.59 -15.23
N GLN A 26 8.74 1.85 -14.04
CA GLN A 26 8.11 3.13 -13.70
C GLN A 26 9.09 4.32 -13.84
N GLU A 27 10.37 4.11 -13.50
CA GLU A 27 11.43 5.11 -13.72
C GLU A 27 11.77 5.27 -15.21
N ALA A 28 11.92 4.18 -15.94
CA ALA A 28 12.25 4.21 -17.37
C ALA A 28 11.20 4.95 -18.21
N ILE A 29 9.91 4.87 -17.84
CA ILE A 29 8.83 5.60 -18.51
C ILE A 29 8.62 7.02 -17.98
N GLY A 30 9.42 7.47 -17.00
CA GLY A 30 9.36 8.82 -16.46
C GLY A 30 8.15 9.09 -15.57
N SER A 31 7.68 8.11 -14.78
CA SER A 31 6.54 8.31 -13.88
C SER A 31 6.85 9.33 -12.78
N ASP A 32 6.00 10.36 -12.68
CA ASP A 32 6.12 11.41 -11.66
C ASP A 32 6.02 10.85 -10.23
N ILE A 33 5.08 9.92 -10.03
CA ILE A 33 4.80 9.26 -8.75
C ILE A 33 4.83 7.76 -9.02
N ALA A 34 5.89 7.11 -8.54
CA ALA A 34 6.00 5.67 -8.58
C ALA A 34 5.26 5.05 -7.39
N THR A 35 4.68 3.88 -7.57
CA THR A 35 3.95 3.15 -6.52
C THR A 35 4.72 1.90 -6.14
N VAL A 36 4.85 1.66 -4.83
CA VAL A 36 5.48 0.44 -4.30
C VAL A 36 4.65 -0.78 -4.69
N LEU A 37 5.33 -1.87 -5.06
CA LEU A 37 4.67 -3.17 -5.23
C LEU A 37 4.32 -3.76 -3.86
N ASP A 38 3.11 -3.49 -3.40
CA ASP A 38 2.58 -3.95 -2.13
C ASP A 38 2.07 -5.39 -2.18
N VAL A 39 1.80 -5.95 -1.00
CA VAL A 39 1.12 -7.23 -0.86
C VAL A 39 -0.36 -6.96 -0.65
N PHE A 40 -1.17 -7.30 -1.65
CA PHE A 40 -2.61 -7.19 -1.52
C PHE A 40 -3.13 -8.07 -0.39
N THR A 41 -3.76 -7.45 0.60
CA THR A 41 -4.33 -8.13 1.77
C THR A 41 -5.85 -8.03 1.72
N GLU A 42 -6.52 -9.18 1.62
CA GLU A 42 -7.98 -9.25 1.66
C GLU A 42 -8.53 -8.74 3.00
N PRO A 43 -9.72 -8.11 3.02
CA PRO A 43 -10.34 -7.67 4.28
C PRO A 43 -10.53 -8.81 5.29
N GLU A 44 -10.80 -10.03 4.81
CA GLU A 44 -11.03 -11.25 5.62
C GLU A 44 -9.72 -11.91 6.07
N ALA A 45 -8.56 -11.43 5.61
CA ALA A 45 -7.30 -12.07 5.94
C ALA A 45 -7.11 -12.15 7.47
N PRO A 46 -6.66 -13.31 8.00
CA PRO A 46 -6.29 -13.42 9.41
C PRO A 46 -5.25 -12.35 9.78
N TRP A 47 -5.27 -11.93 11.04
CA TRP A 47 -4.39 -10.87 11.52
C TRP A 47 -2.92 -11.15 11.21
N ASP A 48 -2.45 -12.39 11.45
CA ASP A 48 -1.04 -12.78 11.20
C ASP A 48 -0.67 -12.63 9.72
N THR A 49 -1.54 -13.10 8.81
CA THR A 49 -1.34 -12.96 7.35
C THR A 49 -1.33 -11.50 6.92
N ALA A 50 -2.24 -10.68 7.46
CA ALA A 50 -2.28 -9.25 7.19
C ALA A 50 -1.05 -8.52 7.74
N ALA A 51 -0.53 -8.93 8.89
CA ALA A 51 0.68 -8.39 9.49
C ALA A 51 1.92 -8.75 8.66
N GLU A 52 2.05 -10.00 8.21
CA GLU A 52 3.15 -10.42 7.33
C GLU A 52 3.15 -9.65 5.99
N GLY A 53 1.98 -9.53 5.35
CA GLY A 53 1.84 -8.77 4.11
C GLY A 53 2.16 -7.27 4.29
N LEU A 54 1.79 -6.70 5.43
CA LEU A 54 2.15 -5.34 5.81
C LEU A 54 3.67 -5.18 5.97
N GLU A 55 4.33 -6.05 6.73
CA GLU A 55 5.78 -5.92 6.97
C GLU A 55 6.57 -6.05 5.66
N LEU A 56 6.18 -6.98 4.78
CA LEU A 56 6.80 -7.13 3.45
C LEU A 56 6.55 -5.88 2.58
N THR A 57 5.35 -5.30 2.63
CA THR A 57 5.05 -4.04 1.92
C THR A 57 5.95 -2.91 2.41
N LEU A 58 6.16 -2.78 3.72
CA LEU A 58 7.03 -1.76 4.31
C LEU A 58 8.51 -1.99 3.98
N GLU A 59 8.97 -3.25 3.96
CA GLU A 59 10.32 -3.61 3.52
C GLU A 59 10.57 -3.13 2.08
N ARG A 60 9.66 -3.48 1.16
CA ARG A 60 9.73 -3.04 -0.24
C ARG A 60 9.68 -1.52 -0.37
N ALA A 61 8.87 -0.85 0.44
CA ALA A 61 8.80 0.61 0.45
C ALA A 61 10.14 1.26 0.88
N ARG A 62 10.79 0.73 1.92
CA ARG A 62 12.12 1.21 2.36
C ARG A 62 13.17 1.01 1.28
N HIS A 63 13.16 -0.16 0.61
CA HIS A 63 14.05 -0.43 -0.51
C HIS A 63 13.82 0.54 -1.67
N ALA A 64 12.56 0.75 -2.06
CA ALA A 64 12.17 1.69 -3.12
C ALA A 64 12.63 3.12 -2.81
N ARG A 65 12.44 3.59 -1.57
CA ARG A 65 12.86 4.93 -1.15
C ARG A 65 14.38 5.09 -1.19
N ALA A 66 15.15 4.08 -0.78
CA ALA A 66 16.61 4.16 -0.80
C ALA A 66 17.17 4.41 -2.22
N GLY A 67 16.52 3.87 -3.25
CA GLY A 67 16.90 4.04 -4.65
C GLY A 67 16.30 5.27 -5.34
N ARG A 68 15.29 5.95 -4.77
CA ARG A 68 14.47 6.94 -5.48
C ARG A 68 14.49 8.33 -4.82
N ARG A 69 14.72 9.35 -5.65
CA ARG A 69 14.61 10.79 -5.27
C ARG A 69 13.27 11.45 -5.62
N GLY A 70 12.49 10.85 -6.52
CA GLY A 70 11.17 11.34 -6.92
C GLY A 70 10.05 10.97 -5.94
N LEU A 71 8.83 11.39 -6.24
CA LEU A 71 7.67 11.09 -5.41
C LEU A 71 7.38 9.58 -5.39
N LEU A 72 7.05 9.07 -4.21
CA LEU A 72 6.75 7.65 -3.96
C LEU A 72 5.40 7.51 -3.27
N ALA A 73 4.50 6.74 -3.87
CA ALA A 73 3.26 6.31 -3.26
C ALA A 73 3.48 4.99 -2.50
N VAL A 74 3.14 4.97 -1.21
CA VAL A 74 3.23 3.80 -0.34
C VAL A 74 1.82 3.38 0.07
N PRO A 75 1.35 2.20 -0.35
CA PRO A 75 0.06 1.68 0.07
C PRO A 75 0.01 1.36 1.57
N VAL A 76 -1.04 1.84 2.23
CA VAL A 76 -1.42 1.48 3.59
C VAL A 76 -2.27 0.22 3.52
N GLN A 77 -1.73 -0.87 4.07
CA GLN A 77 -2.33 -2.21 4.11
C GLN A 77 -2.77 -2.57 5.54
N GLY A 78 -3.33 -3.77 5.72
CA GLY A 78 -3.73 -4.29 7.05
C GLY A 78 -5.11 -4.94 7.10
N GLY A 79 -5.73 -5.26 5.95
CA GLY A 79 -7.06 -5.90 5.91
C GLY A 79 -8.13 -5.04 6.61
N ALA A 80 -9.01 -5.70 7.36
CA ALA A 80 -10.01 -5.05 8.23
C ALA A 80 -9.49 -4.71 9.64
N HIS A 81 -8.20 -4.93 9.94
CA HIS A 81 -7.63 -4.77 11.28
C HIS A 81 -7.18 -3.32 11.53
N ALA A 82 -7.90 -2.61 12.39
CA ALA A 82 -7.68 -1.18 12.63
C ALA A 82 -6.28 -0.86 13.22
N ASP A 83 -5.74 -1.73 14.06
CA ASP A 83 -4.40 -1.61 14.64
C ASP A 83 -3.31 -1.76 13.56
N LEU A 84 -3.47 -2.70 12.63
CA LEU A 84 -2.57 -2.85 11.48
C LEU A 84 -2.65 -1.65 10.54
N ARG A 85 -3.84 -1.12 10.29
CA ARG A 85 -4.03 0.11 9.48
C ARG A 85 -3.31 1.31 10.11
N ALA A 86 -3.39 1.48 11.43
CA ALA A 86 -2.70 2.54 12.14
C ALA A 86 -1.17 2.38 12.09
N ARG A 87 -0.66 1.15 12.33
CA ARG A 87 0.77 0.82 12.21
C ARG A 87 1.29 1.08 10.80
N SER A 88 0.54 0.62 9.80
CA SER A 88 0.85 0.78 8.39
C SER A 88 0.92 2.25 8.00
N ALA A 89 -0.10 3.04 8.33
CA ALA A 89 -0.13 4.46 8.03
C ALA A 89 1.01 5.22 8.71
N THR A 90 1.30 4.91 9.98
CA THR A 90 2.43 5.51 10.70
C THR A 90 3.75 5.22 10.00
N ALA A 91 4.08 3.96 9.75
CA ALA A 91 5.35 3.58 9.13
C ALA A 91 5.45 4.06 7.67
N ALA A 92 4.37 3.96 6.91
CA ALA A 92 4.32 4.41 5.52
C ALA A 92 4.52 5.95 5.43
N SER A 93 4.01 6.73 6.39
CA SER A 93 4.21 8.19 6.43
C SER A 93 5.66 8.62 6.61
N GLU A 94 6.53 7.75 7.13
CA GLU A 94 7.96 8.01 7.27
C GLU A 94 8.74 7.73 5.99
N ILE A 95 8.11 7.03 5.03
CA ILE A 95 8.75 6.51 3.83
C ILE A 95 8.20 7.18 2.56
N GLY A 96 6.88 7.28 2.43
CA GLY A 96 6.18 7.73 1.23
C GLY A 96 5.82 9.21 1.25
N ASP A 97 5.66 9.78 0.06
CA ASP A 97 5.15 11.15 -0.12
C ASP A 97 3.63 11.16 -0.31
N VAL A 98 3.09 10.05 -0.81
CA VAL A 98 1.65 9.82 -1.01
C VAL A 98 1.28 8.51 -0.35
N LEU A 99 0.19 8.50 0.40
CA LEU A 99 -0.26 7.31 1.12
C LEU A 99 -1.61 6.88 0.55
N ALA A 100 -1.59 5.79 -0.21
CA ALA A 100 -2.81 5.21 -0.79
C ALA A 100 -3.43 4.23 0.20
N VAL A 101 -4.76 4.22 0.39
CA VAL A 101 -5.41 3.21 1.23
C VAL A 101 -5.67 1.96 0.37
N GLY A 102 -4.84 0.93 0.56
CA GLY A 102 -4.87 -0.31 -0.24
C GLY A 102 -5.79 -1.39 0.33
N GLY A 103 -6.06 -2.44 -0.45
CA GLY A 103 -6.84 -3.61 0.01
C GLY A 103 -8.33 -3.33 0.31
N VAL A 104 -8.88 -2.20 -0.16
CA VAL A 104 -10.28 -1.80 0.09
C VAL A 104 -11.21 -2.02 -1.11
N VAL A 105 -10.69 -2.47 -2.25
CA VAL A 105 -11.49 -2.76 -3.45
C VAL A 105 -12.64 -3.74 -3.15
N PRO A 106 -12.43 -4.87 -2.45
CA PRO A 106 -13.52 -5.80 -2.14
C PRO A 106 -14.60 -5.16 -1.25
N LEU A 107 -14.23 -4.26 -0.34
CA LEU A 107 -15.18 -3.54 0.51
C LEU A 107 -16.08 -2.60 -0.32
N LEU A 108 -15.50 -1.96 -1.34
CA LEU A 108 -16.25 -1.11 -2.27
C LEU A 108 -17.20 -1.95 -3.13
N GLU A 109 -16.71 -3.05 -3.71
CA GLU A 109 -17.51 -3.93 -4.57
C GLU A 109 -18.69 -4.57 -3.83
N GLN A 110 -18.50 -4.92 -2.57
CA GLN A 110 -19.51 -5.55 -1.71
C GLN A 110 -20.39 -4.54 -0.94
N TYR A 111 -20.23 -3.23 -1.18
CA TYR A 111 -20.94 -2.16 -0.46
C TYR A 111 -20.77 -2.21 1.07
N ARG A 112 -19.63 -2.71 1.56
CA ARG A 112 -19.27 -2.74 2.98
C ARG A 112 -18.70 -1.40 3.44
N LEU A 113 -19.51 -0.35 3.27
CA LEU A 113 -19.11 1.04 3.45
C LEU A 113 -18.71 1.37 4.89
N VAL A 114 -19.30 0.69 5.88
CA VAL A 114 -18.93 0.88 7.30
C VAL A 114 -17.48 0.48 7.53
N GLU A 115 -17.07 -0.67 7.01
CA GLU A 115 -15.71 -1.20 7.17
C GLU A 115 -14.70 -0.39 6.35
N LEU A 116 -15.10 0.07 5.17
CA LEU A 116 -14.30 1.02 4.38
C LEU A 116 -14.02 2.30 5.18
N VAL A 117 -15.05 2.90 5.78
CA VAL A 117 -14.89 4.11 6.60
C VAL A 117 -14.00 3.83 7.80
N GLN A 118 -14.13 2.67 8.45
CA GLN A 118 -13.25 2.28 9.56
C GLN A 118 -11.80 2.13 9.11
N ALA A 119 -11.53 1.49 7.97
CA ALA A 119 -10.18 1.35 7.42
C ALA A 119 -9.55 2.72 7.12
N VAL A 120 -10.30 3.63 6.50
CA VAL A 120 -9.84 5.00 6.21
C VAL A 120 -9.64 5.79 7.51
N ALA A 121 -10.57 5.70 8.46
CA ALA A 121 -10.50 6.42 9.73
C ALA A 121 -9.32 5.95 10.61
N ALA A 122 -8.99 4.67 10.59
CA ALA A 122 -7.84 4.12 11.30
C ALA A 122 -6.51 4.62 10.72
N ALA A 123 -6.45 4.83 9.41
CA ALA A 123 -5.27 5.38 8.75
C ALA A 123 -5.16 6.91 8.92
N ARG A 124 -6.27 7.65 8.80
CA ARG A 124 -6.34 9.12 8.68
C ARG A 124 -5.49 9.93 9.66
N PRO A 125 -5.43 9.64 10.98
CA PRO A 125 -4.61 10.41 11.93
C PRO A 125 -3.13 10.48 11.56
N TYR A 126 -2.67 9.53 10.76
CA TYR A 126 -1.28 9.35 10.37
C TYR A 126 -1.02 9.70 8.89
N LEU A 127 -2.07 10.13 8.15
CA LEU A 127 -1.96 10.51 6.73
C LEU A 127 -1.81 12.03 6.51
N GLY A 128 -1.85 12.85 7.57
CA GLY A 128 -1.73 14.30 7.49
C GLY A 128 -0.29 14.80 7.69
N PRO A 129 0.03 16.06 7.32
CA PRO A 129 1.28 16.67 7.74
C PRO A 129 1.35 16.62 9.27
N ARG A 130 2.47 16.12 9.82
CA ARG A 130 2.71 16.14 11.27
C ARG A 130 2.46 17.58 11.76
N PRO A 131 1.60 17.81 12.78
CA PRO A 131 1.47 19.14 13.34
C PRO A 131 2.86 19.60 13.79
N ARG A 132 3.24 20.80 13.34
CA ARG A 132 4.50 21.45 13.74
C ARG A 132 4.50 21.77 15.22
#